data_AF-A0A7S4RDC6-F1
#
_entry.id   AF-A0A7S4RDC6-F1
#
_cell.length_a   1.000
_cell.length_b   1.000
_cell.length_c   1.000
_cell.angle_alpha   90.00
_cell.angle_beta   90.00
_cell.angle_gamma   90.00
#
_symmetry.space_group_name_H-M   'P 1'
#
loop_
_entity.id
_entity.type
_entity.pdbx_description
1 polymer ?
#
loop_
_entity_poly.entity_id
_entity_poly.type
_entity_poly.pdbx_seq_one_letter_code
_entity_poly.pdbx_strand_id
1 'polypeptide(L)'
;MHKTIHFESSFDASRLFHYICLNLSSYNVVKCDGRNGCLSRMMREMDTDVYFFFIPHAHIIFAFEFFVLCRTEGESMDSFIHNGSSPYIQTISEKIMWVAETSMKDIIRSAAVNLRRDCLWEGFSHSNQSKCLIPIDSLHEMCQMSHTLSISGLSPQLSELLFDRMDKLEILWSNVLLAMKRDPVFSLSASFDDRVYLFYFKQEDLFLMIELNSSKGVEEIQILTRENPSENKLFTNSCNSIIDVITNWILHWLWNSL
;
A
#
# COMPACT_ATOMS: atom_id res chain seq x y z
N MET A 1 -2.01 26.85 16.64
CA MET A 1 -3.43 26.43 16.61
C MET A 1 -3.54 24.96 17.00
N HIS A 2 -4.55 24.56 17.79
CA HIS A 2 -4.72 23.18 18.30
C HIS A 2 -6.10 22.63 17.94
N LYS A 3 -6.18 21.34 17.58
CA LYS A 3 -7.43 20.63 17.27
C LYS A 3 -7.27 19.13 17.53
N THR A 4 -8.41 18.46 17.72
CA THR A 4 -8.52 17.00 17.80
C THR A 4 -9.14 16.47 16.51
N ILE A 5 -8.54 15.43 15.92
CA ILE A 5 -9.06 14.74 14.73
C ILE A 5 -9.53 13.35 15.14
N HIS A 6 -10.80 13.06 14.85
CA HIS A 6 -11.37 11.72 14.94
C HIS A 6 -11.22 11.01 13.60
N PHE A 7 -11.05 9.68 13.63
CA PHE A 7 -11.00 8.86 12.43
C PHE A 7 -11.74 7.54 12.63
N GLU A 8 -12.21 6.97 11.54
CA GLU A 8 -12.79 5.63 11.52
C GLU A 8 -11.74 4.65 11.01
N SER A 9 -11.35 3.70 11.86
CA SER A 9 -10.40 2.65 11.52
C SER A 9 -10.64 1.44 12.42
N SER A 10 -10.25 0.26 11.92
CA SER A 10 -10.16 -0.95 12.74
C SER A 10 -8.97 -0.93 13.72
N PHE A 11 -8.08 0.06 13.59
CA PHE A 11 -6.90 0.23 14.45
C PHE A 11 -7.06 1.43 15.37
N ASP A 12 -6.59 1.29 16.61
CA ASP A 12 -6.47 2.44 17.51
C ASP A 12 -5.35 3.40 17.09
N ALA A 13 -5.40 4.62 17.62
CA ALA A 13 -4.46 5.69 17.34
C ALA A 13 -3.04 5.31 17.75
N SER A 14 -2.86 4.51 18.81
CA SER A 14 -1.53 4.14 19.30
C SER A 14 -0.83 3.18 18.33
N ARG A 15 -1.54 2.19 17.81
CA ARG A 15 -1.03 1.24 16.83
C ARG A 15 -0.75 1.92 15.49
N LEU A 16 -1.64 2.80 15.03
CA LEU A 16 -1.40 3.59 13.82
C LEU A 16 -0.19 4.50 13.99
N PHE A 17 -0.08 5.18 15.13
CA PHE A 17 1.05 6.05 15.42
C PHE A 17 2.37 5.29 15.46
N HIS A 18 2.39 4.13 16.12
CA HIS A 18 3.56 3.26 16.14
C HIS A 18 3.96 2.83 14.72
N TYR A 19 2.98 2.45 13.89
CA TYR A 19 3.22 2.08 12.51
C TYR A 19 3.79 3.24 11.68
N ILE A 20 3.28 4.47 11.86
CA ILE A 20 3.84 5.67 11.23
C ILE A 20 5.28 5.92 11.71
N CYS A 21 5.56 5.74 13.01
CA CYS A 21 6.92 5.87 13.56
C CYS A 21 7.93 4.87 12.96
N LEU A 22 7.48 3.69 12.55
CA LEU A 22 8.34 2.71 11.89
C LEU A 22 8.60 3.06 10.41
N ASN A 23 7.74 3.89 9.81
CA ASN A 23 7.70 4.16 8.38
C ASN A 23 7.73 5.68 8.08
N LEU A 24 8.53 6.44 8.84
CA LEU A 24 8.57 7.90 8.81
C LEU A 24 8.74 8.48 7.40
N SER A 25 9.64 7.90 6.62
CA SER A 25 9.94 8.35 5.25
C SER A 25 8.74 8.23 4.32
N SER A 26 7.97 7.14 4.41
CA SER A 26 6.80 6.90 3.56
C SER A 26 5.69 7.94 3.77
N TYR A 27 5.62 8.53 4.97
CA TYR A 27 4.64 9.57 5.29
C TYR A 27 5.22 10.99 5.24
N ASN A 28 6.50 11.14 4.88
CA ASN A 28 7.23 12.41 4.91
C ASN A 28 7.09 13.14 6.26
N VAL A 29 7.16 12.38 7.36
CA VAL A 29 7.12 12.89 8.72
C VAL A 29 8.46 12.62 9.42
N VAL A 30 8.77 13.41 10.43
CA VAL A 30 9.95 13.21 11.27
C VAL A 30 9.53 13.07 12.72
N LYS A 31 10.30 12.30 13.49
CA LYS A 31 10.10 12.20 14.93
C LYS A 31 10.69 13.43 15.62
N CYS A 32 9.92 14.08 16.48
CA CYS A 32 10.41 15.19 17.28
C CYS A 32 11.30 14.68 18.41
N ASP A 33 12.36 15.41 18.72
CA ASP A 33 13.22 15.14 19.88
C ASP A 33 12.46 15.45 21.18
N GLY A 34 11.88 14.42 21.79
CA GLY A 34 11.10 14.58 23.02
C GLY A 34 10.62 13.26 23.61
N ARG A 35 10.31 13.26 24.91
CA ARG A 35 9.90 12.06 25.68
C ARG A 35 8.55 11.47 25.25
N ASN A 36 7.67 12.28 24.65
CA ASN A 36 6.27 11.90 24.43
C ASN A 36 5.97 11.36 23.02
N GLY A 37 6.99 11.09 22.19
CA GLY A 37 6.77 10.51 20.86
C GLY A 37 5.84 11.39 20.03
N CYS A 38 6.36 12.50 19.51
CA CYS A 38 5.62 13.39 18.62
C CYS A 38 6.15 13.25 17.19
N LEU A 39 5.27 13.41 16.21
CA LEU A 39 5.62 13.45 14.80
C LEU A 39 5.38 14.85 14.25
N SER A 40 6.25 15.30 13.36
CA SER A 40 6.09 16.57 12.66
C SER A 40 6.29 16.45 11.16
N ARG A 41 5.69 17.38 10.43
CA ARG A 41 5.90 17.57 8.99
C ARG A 41 5.92 19.05 8.68
N MET A 42 6.84 19.42 7.80
CA MET A 42 6.90 20.74 7.20
C MET A 42 6.19 20.71 5.86
N MET A 43 5.42 21.76 5.59
CA MET A 43 4.85 22.04 4.28
C MET A 43 5.02 23.53 3.97
N ARG A 44 5.00 23.87 2.69
CA ARG A 44 5.09 25.27 2.24
C ARG A 44 3.75 25.69 1.69
N GLU A 45 3.17 26.76 2.24
CA GLU A 45 1.89 27.30 1.82
C GLU A 45 2.00 28.83 1.74
N MET A 46 1.69 29.41 0.57
CA MET A 46 1.78 30.86 0.34
C MET A 46 3.11 31.46 0.82
N ASP A 47 4.22 30.86 0.37
CA ASP A 47 5.61 31.22 0.71
C ASP A 47 5.98 31.13 2.20
N THR A 48 5.08 30.60 3.03
CA THR A 48 5.29 30.41 4.46
C THR A 48 5.56 28.95 4.78
N ASP A 49 6.57 28.71 5.61
CA ASP A 49 6.82 27.38 6.18
C ASP A 49 5.82 27.13 7.32
N VAL A 50 5.03 26.07 7.14
CA VAL A 50 4.04 25.60 8.10
C VAL A 50 4.50 24.24 8.62
N TYR A 51 4.66 24.16 9.93
CA TYR A 51 4.97 22.93 10.65
C TYR A 51 3.72 22.46 11.35
N PHE A 52 3.30 21.24 11.09
CA PHE A 52 2.28 20.59 11.92
C PHE A 52 2.86 19.42 12.68
N PHE A 53 2.32 19.22 13.86
CA PHE A 53 2.74 18.23 14.85
C PHE A 53 1.51 17.41 15.23
N PHE A 54 1.68 16.11 15.47
CA PHE A 54 0.59 15.28 15.94
C PHE A 54 1.05 14.16 16.88
N ILE A 55 0.15 13.82 17.80
CA ILE A 55 0.30 12.75 18.80
C ILE A 55 -1.03 12.00 18.98
N PRO A 56 -1.01 10.73 19.42
CA PRO A 56 -2.23 10.05 19.82
C PRO A 56 -2.93 10.81 20.95
N HIS A 57 -4.25 10.92 20.90
CA HIS A 57 -5.01 11.57 21.96
C HIS A 57 -4.99 10.70 23.22
N ALA A 58 -4.67 11.29 24.38
CA ALA A 58 -4.41 10.53 25.62
C ALA A 58 -5.62 9.72 26.12
N HIS A 59 -6.84 10.18 25.82
CA HIS A 59 -8.09 9.60 26.35
C HIS A 59 -9.03 9.04 25.27
N ILE A 60 -8.77 9.29 23.99
CA ILE A 60 -9.70 8.94 22.91
C ILE A 60 -8.95 8.03 21.94
N ILE A 61 -9.35 6.76 21.95
CA ILE A 61 -8.66 5.66 21.24
C ILE A 61 -8.57 5.93 19.73
N PHE A 62 -9.58 6.55 19.14
CA PHE A 62 -9.66 6.85 17.70
C PHE A 62 -9.49 8.34 17.42
N ALA A 63 -8.59 9.00 18.15
CA ALA A 63 -8.27 10.40 17.89
C ALA A 63 -6.79 10.71 18.00
N PHE A 64 -6.40 11.74 17.27
CA PHE A 64 -5.10 12.39 17.36
C PHE A 64 -5.28 13.84 17.78
N GLU A 65 -4.35 14.34 18.59
CA GLU A 65 -4.17 15.77 18.83
C GLU A 65 -3.21 16.31 17.79
N PHE A 66 -3.51 17.49 17.26
CA PHE A 66 -2.63 18.15 16.30
C PHE A 66 -2.44 19.63 16.57
N PHE A 67 -1.24 20.08 16.28
CA PHE A 67 -0.78 21.44 16.51
C PHE A 67 -0.18 21.99 15.23
N VAL A 68 -0.52 23.23 14.87
CA VAL A 68 0.08 23.93 13.74
C VAL A 68 0.86 25.14 14.25
N LEU A 69 2.10 25.22 13.78
CA LEU A 69 3.03 26.32 13.97
C LEU A 69 3.41 26.88 12.60
N CYS A 70 3.19 28.16 12.39
CA CYS A 70 3.67 28.86 11.18
C CYS A 70 4.52 30.05 11.61
N ARG A 71 5.58 30.31 10.84
CA ARG A 71 6.43 31.49 11.05
C ARG A 71 5.85 32.65 10.25
N THR A 72 5.49 33.73 10.93
CA THR A 72 5.04 34.97 10.28
C THR A 72 6.13 36.03 10.42
N GLU A 73 6.44 36.77 9.35
CA GLU A 73 7.46 37.85 9.36
C GLU A 73 6.98 39.16 10.04
N GLY A 74 6.07 39.09 11.02
CA GLY A 74 5.46 40.25 11.71
C GLY A 74 5.19 40.04 13.20
N GLU A 75 4.71 41.09 13.89
CA GLU A 75 4.35 41.12 15.32
C GLU A 75 3.49 39.92 15.76
N SER A 76 3.52 39.56 17.05
CA SER A 76 2.96 38.28 17.55
C SER A 76 1.53 37.98 17.05
N MET A 77 1.24 36.72 16.71
CA MET A 77 -0.13 36.30 16.34
C MET A 77 -1.15 36.67 17.44
N ASP A 78 -0.72 36.71 18.70
CA ASP A 78 -1.55 37.09 19.86
C ASP A 78 -2.03 38.56 19.78
N SER A 79 -1.20 39.48 19.27
CA SER A 79 -1.61 40.88 19.02
C SER A 79 -2.62 41.03 17.87
N PHE A 80 -2.71 40.05 16.96
CA PHE A 80 -3.65 40.06 15.83
C PHE A 80 -4.99 39.39 16.13
N ILE A 81 -5.01 38.38 17.02
CA ILE A 81 -6.23 37.69 17.46
C ILE A 81 -7.07 38.58 18.38
N HIS A 82 -6.45 39.43 19.19
CA HIS A 82 -7.15 40.24 20.20
C HIS A 82 -7.70 41.59 19.70
N ASN A 83 -7.24 42.13 18.57
CA ASN A 83 -7.61 43.47 18.10
C ASN A 83 -8.60 43.51 16.93
N GLY A 84 -9.29 42.41 16.63
CA GLY A 84 -10.15 42.30 15.45
C GLY A 84 -9.27 42.14 14.21
N SER A 85 -8.91 40.89 13.94
CA SER A 85 -8.02 40.50 12.84
C SER A 85 -8.47 41.10 11.51
N SER A 86 -7.51 41.57 10.71
CA SER A 86 -7.72 41.76 9.28
C SER A 86 -8.37 40.50 8.69
N PRO A 87 -9.48 40.59 7.92
CA PRO A 87 -10.13 39.44 7.30
C PRO A 87 -9.17 38.56 6.49
N TYR A 88 -8.09 39.16 5.99
CA TYR A 88 -7.01 38.50 5.30
C TYR A 88 -6.27 37.47 6.19
N ILE A 89 -5.94 37.83 7.43
CA ILE A 89 -5.20 36.95 8.37
C ILE A 89 -6.08 35.78 8.80
N GLN A 90 -7.36 36.03 9.04
CA GLN A 90 -8.32 34.97 9.35
C GLN A 90 -8.41 33.96 8.20
N THR A 91 -8.54 34.46 6.96
CA THR A 91 -8.59 33.62 5.75
C THR A 91 -7.32 32.77 5.59
N ILE A 92 -6.14 33.35 5.83
CA ILE A 92 -4.87 32.62 5.78
C ILE A 92 -4.81 31.54 6.85
N SER A 93 -5.19 31.87 8.08
CA SER A 93 -5.16 30.92 9.21
C SER A 93 -6.10 29.75 8.98
N GLU A 94 -7.31 30.01 8.49
CA GLU A 94 -8.28 28.99 8.11
C GLU A 94 -7.74 28.10 6.98
N LYS A 95 -7.12 28.69 5.96
CA LYS A 95 -6.51 27.92 4.87
C LYS A 95 -5.38 27.03 5.36
N ILE A 96 -4.44 27.58 6.15
CA ILE A 96 -3.32 26.82 6.75
C ILE A 96 -3.86 25.64 7.56
N MET A 97 -4.87 25.88 8.40
CA MET A 97 -5.48 24.83 9.21
C MET A 97 -6.17 23.76 8.36
N TRP A 98 -6.90 24.16 7.32
CA TRP A 98 -7.56 23.22 6.42
C TRP A 98 -6.55 22.33 5.69
N VAL A 99 -5.45 22.89 5.18
CA VAL A 99 -4.42 22.09 4.50
C VAL A 99 -3.71 21.15 5.48
N ALA A 100 -3.34 21.63 6.67
CA ALA A 100 -2.71 20.80 7.70
C ALA A 100 -3.63 19.64 8.14
N GLU A 101 -4.91 19.92 8.38
CA GLU A 101 -5.90 18.91 8.75
C GLU A 101 -6.09 17.86 7.64
N THR A 102 -6.16 18.31 6.38
CA THR A 102 -6.29 17.40 5.23
C THR A 102 -5.06 16.52 5.08
N SER A 103 -3.86 17.11 5.14
CA SER A 103 -2.59 16.39 5.08
C SER A 103 -2.47 15.32 6.18
N MET A 104 -2.89 15.66 7.40
CA MET A 104 -2.89 14.71 8.52
C MET A 104 -3.91 13.58 8.33
N LYS A 105 -5.13 13.89 7.87
CA LYS A 105 -6.14 12.86 7.55
C LYS A 105 -5.64 11.91 6.47
N ASP A 106 -4.91 12.41 5.49
CA ASP A 106 -4.33 11.59 4.42
C ASP A 106 -3.22 10.67 4.96
N ILE A 107 -2.35 11.16 5.85
CA ILE A 107 -1.35 10.34 6.55
C ILE A 107 -2.04 9.22 7.34
N ILE A 108 -3.04 9.55 8.17
CA ILE A 108 -3.74 8.56 9.00
C ILE A 108 -4.43 7.51 8.13
N ARG A 109 -5.12 7.95 7.06
CA ARG A 109 -5.82 7.05 6.13
C ARG A 109 -4.85 6.13 5.42
N SER A 110 -3.75 6.68 4.88
CA SER A 110 -2.72 5.90 4.21
C SER A 110 -2.06 4.91 5.17
N ALA A 111 -1.73 5.32 6.39
CA ALA A 111 -1.19 4.44 7.42
C ALA A 111 -2.15 3.31 7.80
N ALA A 112 -3.45 3.59 7.91
CA ALA A 112 -4.44 2.57 8.19
C ALA A 112 -4.57 1.55 7.06
N VAL A 113 -4.58 2.00 5.80
CA VAL A 113 -4.61 1.12 4.62
C VAL A 113 -3.36 0.25 4.56
N ASN A 114 -2.18 0.85 4.72
CA ASN A 114 -0.92 0.13 4.66
C ASN A 114 -0.79 -0.88 5.81
N LEU A 115 -1.15 -0.50 7.04
CA LEU A 115 -1.16 -1.41 8.18
C LEU A 115 -2.17 -2.55 7.98
N ARG A 116 -3.34 -2.28 7.40
CA ARG A 116 -4.34 -3.32 7.07
C ARG A 116 -3.77 -4.30 6.05
N ARG A 117 -3.20 -3.81 4.96
CA ARG A 117 -2.53 -4.62 3.95
C ARG A 117 -1.45 -5.48 4.58
N ASP A 118 -0.57 -4.91 5.40
CA ASP A 118 0.54 -5.65 6.00
C ASP A 118 0.03 -6.76 6.94
N CYS A 119 -1.02 -6.49 7.73
CA CYS A 119 -1.66 -7.53 8.56
C CYS A 119 -2.24 -8.68 7.74
N LEU A 120 -2.90 -8.37 6.62
CA LEU A 120 -3.48 -9.36 5.72
C LEU A 120 -2.38 -10.19 5.04
N TRP A 121 -1.33 -9.51 4.59
CA TRP A 121 -0.17 -10.11 3.96
C TRP A 121 0.56 -11.06 4.90
N GLU A 122 0.83 -10.62 6.13
CA GLU A 122 1.42 -11.46 7.18
C GLU A 122 0.53 -12.66 7.50
N GLY A 123 -0.79 -12.46 7.60
CA GLY A 123 -1.73 -13.56 7.77
C GLY A 123 -1.56 -14.63 6.70
N PHE A 124 -1.27 -14.22 5.45
CA PHE A 124 -1.13 -15.15 4.33
C PHE A 124 0.24 -15.83 4.32
N SER A 125 1.30 -15.06 4.52
CA SER A 125 2.67 -15.57 4.50
C SER A 125 2.96 -16.57 5.61
N HIS A 126 2.23 -16.49 6.73
CA HIS A 126 2.30 -17.43 7.84
C HIS A 126 1.32 -18.60 7.73
N SER A 127 0.45 -18.62 6.71
CA SER A 127 -0.45 -19.75 6.50
C SER A 127 0.33 -20.99 6.08
N ASN A 128 0.02 -22.13 6.69
CA ASN A 128 0.64 -23.40 6.30
C ASN A 128 0.09 -23.83 4.92
N GLN A 129 0.98 -24.39 4.09
CA GLN A 129 0.73 -24.83 2.69
C GLN A 129 -0.57 -25.61 2.48
N SER A 130 -1.08 -26.28 3.52
CA SER A 130 -2.26 -27.13 3.40
C SER A 130 -3.60 -26.39 3.38
N LYS A 131 -3.73 -25.21 4.02
CA LYS A 131 -5.00 -24.43 4.06
C LYS A 131 -4.74 -22.96 4.40
N CYS A 132 -4.96 -22.07 3.43
CA CYS A 132 -5.11 -20.65 3.72
C CYS A 132 -6.40 -20.46 4.54
N LEU A 133 -6.29 -19.95 5.77
CA LEU A 133 -7.43 -19.69 6.65
C LEU A 133 -8.00 -18.27 6.49
N ILE A 134 -7.45 -17.49 5.56
CA ILE A 134 -7.88 -16.11 5.35
C ILE A 134 -9.17 -16.12 4.52
N PRO A 135 -10.21 -15.42 4.97
CA PRO A 135 -11.42 -15.23 4.19
C PRO A 135 -11.11 -14.66 2.80
N ILE A 136 -11.85 -15.12 1.78
CA ILE A 136 -11.66 -14.67 0.39
C ILE A 136 -11.79 -13.14 0.29
N ASP A 137 -12.74 -12.53 0.99
CA ASP A 137 -12.93 -11.08 1.01
C ASP A 137 -11.69 -10.33 1.50
N SER A 138 -10.97 -10.90 2.49
CA SER A 138 -9.74 -10.32 3.03
C SER A 138 -8.56 -10.45 2.04
N LEU A 139 -8.53 -11.51 1.24
CA LEU A 139 -7.55 -11.63 0.16
C LEU A 139 -7.83 -10.63 -0.97
N HIS A 140 -9.09 -10.47 -1.35
CA HIS A 140 -9.49 -9.48 -2.34
C HIS A 140 -9.17 -8.06 -1.87
N GLU A 141 -9.47 -7.74 -0.60
CA GLU A 141 -9.10 -6.49 0.05
C GLU A 141 -7.57 -6.26 -0.02
N MET A 142 -6.76 -7.28 0.29
CA MET A 142 -5.30 -7.20 0.19
C MET A 142 -4.85 -6.88 -1.23
N CYS A 143 -5.41 -7.55 -2.24
CA CYS A 143 -5.08 -7.28 -3.65
C CYS A 143 -5.38 -5.83 -4.04
N GLN A 144 -6.52 -5.29 -3.61
CA GLN A 144 -6.92 -3.90 -3.89
C GLN A 144 -6.02 -2.86 -3.22
N MET A 145 -5.45 -3.18 -2.05
CA MET A 145 -4.55 -2.28 -1.31
C MET A 145 -3.08 -2.42 -1.72
N SER A 146 -2.75 -3.43 -2.55
CA SER A 146 -1.39 -3.70 -2.98
C SER A 146 -1.01 -2.82 -4.17
N HIS A 147 0.29 -2.56 -4.31
CA HIS A 147 0.80 -2.01 -5.55
C HIS A 147 0.91 -3.13 -6.58
N THR A 148 0.64 -2.80 -7.85
CA THR A 148 0.63 -3.79 -8.93
C THR A 148 1.68 -3.43 -9.96
N LEU A 149 2.38 -4.46 -10.45
CA LEU A 149 3.28 -4.36 -11.59
C LEU A 149 2.82 -5.31 -12.68
N SER A 150 2.56 -4.77 -13.87
CA SER A 150 2.24 -5.60 -15.03
C SER A 150 3.48 -6.36 -15.50
N ILE A 151 3.37 -7.67 -15.68
CA ILE A 151 4.46 -8.48 -16.25
C ILE A 151 4.82 -8.03 -17.66
N SER A 152 3.87 -7.48 -18.42
CA SER A 152 4.13 -6.93 -19.76
C SER A 152 5.16 -5.81 -19.78
N GLY A 153 5.30 -5.06 -18.68
CA GLY A 153 6.35 -4.05 -18.54
C GLY A 153 7.71 -4.63 -18.14
N LEU A 154 7.74 -5.85 -17.58
CA LEU A 154 8.94 -6.48 -17.03
C LEU A 154 9.55 -7.53 -17.98
N SER A 155 8.71 -8.36 -18.61
CA SER A 155 9.11 -9.39 -19.57
C SER A 155 8.10 -9.48 -20.73
N PRO A 156 8.31 -8.71 -21.81
CA PRO A 156 7.45 -8.73 -22.99
C PRO A 156 7.32 -10.12 -23.61
N GLN A 157 8.39 -10.91 -23.60
CA GLN A 157 8.40 -12.26 -24.18
C GLN A 157 7.49 -13.22 -23.41
N LEU A 158 7.52 -13.16 -22.07
CA LEU A 158 6.61 -13.96 -21.25
C LEU A 158 5.15 -13.54 -21.51
N SER A 159 4.88 -12.24 -21.61
CA SER A 159 3.54 -11.75 -21.95
C SER A 159 3.06 -12.26 -23.31
N GLU A 160 3.89 -12.25 -24.35
CA GLU A 160 3.52 -12.79 -25.66
C GLU A 160 3.14 -14.28 -25.58
N LEU A 161 3.87 -15.07 -24.79
CA LEU A 161 3.55 -16.48 -24.57
C LEU A 161 2.22 -16.67 -23.81
N LEU A 162 1.97 -15.85 -22.78
CA LEU A 162 0.81 -15.98 -21.90
C LEU A 162 -0.50 -15.53 -22.56
N PHE A 163 -0.47 -14.39 -23.25
CA PHE A 163 -1.68 -13.80 -23.82
C PHE A 163 -2.12 -14.46 -25.13
N ASP A 164 -1.23 -15.23 -25.77
CA ASP A 164 -1.46 -15.95 -27.04
C ASP A 164 -2.43 -15.21 -27.98
N ARG A 165 -2.12 -13.94 -28.32
CA ARG A 165 -3.05 -13.04 -29.03
C ARG A 165 -3.50 -13.54 -30.41
N MET A 166 -2.84 -14.59 -30.91
CA MET A 166 -3.12 -15.20 -32.19
C MET A 166 -3.85 -16.55 -32.07
N ASP A 167 -4.24 -16.95 -30.85
CA ASP A 167 -4.86 -18.23 -30.50
C ASP A 167 -4.15 -19.43 -31.15
N LYS A 168 -2.81 -19.42 -31.19
CA LYS A 168 -2.04 -20.45 -31.90
C LYS A 168 -1.71 -21.66 -31.03
N LEU A 169 -1.66 -21.46 -29.71
CA LEU A 169 -1.23 -22.48 -28.77
C LEU A 169 -2.41 -23.29 -28.23
N GLU A 170 -3.64 -22.79 -28.35
CA GLU A 170 -4.88 -23.43 -27.87
C GLU A 170 -4.77 -23.89 -26.40
N ILE A 171 -3.99 -23.18 -25.59
CA ILE A 171 -3.70 -23.55 -24.20
C ILE A 171 -4.92 -23.24 -23.33
N LEU A 172 -5.46 -24.27 -22.67
CA LEU A 172 -6.47 -24.07 -21.63
C LEU A 172 -5.79 -23.66 -20.31
N TRP A 173 -5.62 -22.35 -20.11
CA TRP A 173 -4.88 -21.81 -18.96
C TRP A 173 -5.44 -22.22 -17.61
N SER A 174 -6.75 -22.49 -17.48
CA SER A 174 -7.29 -23.03 -16.24
C SER A 174 -6.63 -24.36 -15.84
N ASN A 175 -6.29 -25.23 -16.79
CA ASN A 175 -5.58 -26.47 -16.49
C ASN A 175 -4.14 -26.22 -16.08
N VAL A 176 -3.47 -25.26 -16.73
CA VAL A 176 -2.10 -24.85 -16.41
C VAL A 176 -2.03 -24.31 -15.00
N LEU A 177 -2.93 -23.39 -14.63
CA LEU A 177 -2.98 -22.80 -13.29
C LEU A 177 -3.35 -23.81 -12.22
N LEU A 178 -4.24 -24.77 -12.52
CA LEU A 178 -4.51 -25.89 -11.62
C LEU A 178 -3.28 -26.80 -11.42
N ALA A 179 -2.46 -26.99 -12.46
CA ALA A 179 -1.19 -27.70 -12.34
C ALA A 179 -0.17 -26.89 -11.50
N MET A 180 -0.08 -25.56 -11.70
CA MET A 180 0.74 -24.68 -10.86
C MET A 180 0.36 -24.79 -9.39
N LYS A 181 -0.94 -24.73 -9.05
CA LYS A 181 -1.41 -24.84 -7.65
C LYS A 181 -0.99 -26.15 -6.97
N ARG A 182 -0.74 -27.21 -7.74
CA ARG A 182 -0.30 -28.53 -7.24
C ARG A 182 1.22 -28.65 -7.14
N ASP A 183 1.95 -27.76 -7.79
CA ASP A 183 3.41 -27.77 -7.79
C ASP A 183 3.95 -27.17 -6.47
N PRO A 184 4.91 -27.81 -5.80
CA PRO A 184 5.52 -27.30 -4.58
C PRO A 184 6.12 -25.89 -4.71
N VAL A 185 6.57 -25.50 -5.91
CA VAL A 185 7.10 -24.16 -6.21
C VAL A 185 6.05 -23.07 -5.92
N PHE A 186 4.77 -23.36 -6.14
CA PHE A 186 3.66 -22.41 -5.92
C PHE A 186 2.74 -22.84 -4.76
N SER A 187 3.30 -23.52 -3.78
CA SER A 187 2.58 -24.19 -2.68
C SER A 187 1.66 -23.30 -1.83
N LEU A 188 1.82 -21.97 -1.87
CA LEU A 188 0.91 -21.02 -1.25
C LEU A 188 0.09 -20.33 -2.33
N SER A 189 -1.14 -20.81 -2.54
CA SER A 189 -2.03 -20.29 -3.58
C SER A 189 -3.48 -20.12 -3.12
N ALA A 190 -4.17 -19.19 -3.76
CA ALA A 190 -5.60 -18.95 -3.61
C ALA A 190 -6.25 -18.76 -4.99
N SER A 191 -7.58 -18.90 -5.06
CA SER A 191 -8.32 -18.60 -6.28
C SER A 191 -9.67 -17.97 -5.95
N PHE A 192 -10.08 -17.02 -6.78
CA PHE A 192 -11.33 -16.27 -6.68
C PHE A 192 -12.17 -16.56 -7.91
N ASP A 193 -13.43 -16.98 -7.70
CA ASP A 193 -14.45 -17.16 -8.75
C ASP A 193 -14.00 -17.96 -9.98
N ASP A 194 -13.05 -18.89 -9.81
CA ASP A 194 -12.37 -19.65 -10.89
C ASP A 194 -11.79 -18.79 -12.02
N ARG A 195 -11.53 -17.51 -11.74
CA ARG A 195 -11.00 -16.52 -12.69
C ARG A 195 -9.68 -15.94 -12.24
N VAL A 196 -9.56 -15.57 -10.96
CA VAL A 196 -8.34 -14.97 -10.44
C VAL A 196 -7.57 -16.01 -9.63
N TYR A 197 -6.30 -16.17 -9.93
CA TYR A 197 -5.38 -17.08 -9.27
C TYR A 197 -4.28 -16.26 -8.62
N LEU A 198 -3.99 -16.56 -7.37
CA LEU A 198 -3.00 -15.85 -6.59
C LEU A 198 -1.97 -16.86 -6.09
N PHE A 199 -0.70 -16.59 -6.34
CA PHE A 199 0.43 -17.44 -5.92
C PHE A 199 1.42 -16.61 -5.14
N TYR A 200 1.82 -17.07 -3.96
CA TYR A 200 2.75 -16.36 -3.09
C TYR A 200 4.14 -16.96 -3.14
N PHE A 201 5.12 -16.10 -3.43
CA PHE A 201 6.53 -16.44 -3.50
C PHE A 201 7.20 -16.03 -2.19
N LYS A 202 7.34 -17.00 -1.28
CA LYS A 202 7.80 -16.74 0.09
C LYS A 202 9.22 -16.15 0.16
N GLN A 203 10.10 -16.54 -0.75
CA GLN A 203 11.50 -16.07 -0.75
C GLN A 203 11.59 -14.60 -1.15
N GLU A 204 10.81 -14.19 -2.13
CA GLU A 204 10.74 -12.82 -2.62
C GLU A 204 9.74 -11.94 -1.84
N ASP A 205 8.86 -12.55 -1.04
CA ASP A 205 7.73 -11.93 -0.34
C ASP A 205 6.81 -11.12 -1.29
N LEU A 206 6.45 -11.74 -2.42
CA LEU A 206 5.61 -11.15 -3.46
C LEU A 206 4.48 -12.09 -3.86
N PHE A 207 3.42 -11.53 -4.42
CA PHE A 207 2.35 -12.32 -5.02
C PHE A 207 2.36 -12.20 -6.53
N LEU A 208 2.05 -13.29 -7.20
CA LEU A 208 1.67 -13.33 -8.60
C LEU A 208 0.15 -13.47 -8.68
N MET A 209 -0.50 -12.53 -9.33
CA MET A 209 -1.92 -12.57 -9.66
C MET A 209 -2.09 -12.84 -11.15
N ILE A 210 -2.90 -13.84 -11.49
CA ILE A 210 -3.27 -14.19 -12.86
C ILE A 210 -4.79 -14.18 -12.95
N GLU A 211 -5.34 -13.32 -13.79
CA GLU A 211 -6.75 -13.26 -14.09
C GLU A 211 -7.05 -13.88 -15.46
N LEU A 212 -8.10 -14.69 -15.50
CA LEU A 212 -8.59 -15.33 -16.70
C LEU A 212 -9.85 -14.64 -17.23
N ASN A 213 -9.91 -14.48 -18.55
CA ASN A 213 -11.11 -14.00 -19.23
C ASN A 213 -12.23 -15.06 -19.24
N SER A 214 -13.39 -14.70 -19.81
CA SER A 214 -14.53 -15.61 -19.97
C SER A 214 -14.23 -16.88 -20.76
N SER A 215 -13.27 -16.82 -21.68
CA SER A 215 -12.82 -17.94 -22.52
C SER A 215 -11.73 -18.78 -21.85
N LYS A 216 -11.40 -18.50 -20.58
CA LYS A 216 -10.33 -19.15 -19.81
C LYS A 216 -8.91 -18.93 -20.37
N GLY A 217 -8.72 -17.91 -21.19
CA GLY A 217 -7.40 -17.38 -21.55
C GLY A 217 -6.89 -16.39 -20.50
N VAL A 218 -5.59 -16.11 -20.47
CA VAL A 218 -5.02 -15.08 -19.57
C VAL A 218 -5.51 -13.70 -20.02
N GLU A 219 -6.18 -12.98 -19.13
CA GLU A 219 -6.62 -11.60 -19.33
C GLU A 219 -5.59 -10.62 -18.77
N GLU A 220 -5.08 -10.92 -17.57
CA GLU A 220 -4.13 -10.07 -16.89
C GLU A 220 -3.16 -10.91 -16.04
N ILE A 221 -1.92 -10.43 -15.96
CA ILE A 221 -0.91 -10.99 -15.07
C ILE A 221 -0.11 -9.87 -14.41
N GLN A 222 -0.11 -9.87 -13.08
CA GLN A 222 0.48 -8.82 -12.27
C GLN A 222 1.27 -9.41 -11.12
N ILE A 223 2.33 -8.71 -10.72
CA ILE A 223 3.01 -8.93 -9.45
C ILE A 223 2.43 -7.93 -8.46
N LEU A 224 1.89 -8.42 -7.34
CA LEU A 224 1.39 -7.59 -6.24
C LEU A 224 2.45 -7.44 -5.16
N THR A 225 2.49 -6.27 -4.56
CA THR A 225 3.63 -5.81 -3.77
C THR A 225 3.20 -4.94 -2.60
N ARG A 226 3.88 -5.07 -1.45
CA ARG A 226 3.62 -4.22 -0.27
C ARG A 226 4.10 -2.81 -0.47
N GLU A 227 5.33 -2.66 -0.97
CA GLU A 227 5.95 -1.35 -1.15
C GLU A 227 5.77 -0.85 -2.58
N ASN A 228 5.81 0.47 -2.73
CA ASN A 228 5.76 1.11 -4.02
C ASN A 228 7.07 0.80 -4.79
N PRO A 229 7.01 0.10 -5.93
CA PRO A 229 8.20 -0.30 -6.68
C PRO A 229 9.03 0.88 -7.21
N SER A 230 8.45 2.08 -7.37
CA SER A 230 9.22 3.25 -7.82
C SER A 230 10.27 3.72 -6.81
N GLU A 231 10.14 3.32 -5.54
CA GLU A 231 10.99 3.79 -4.44
C GLU A 231 12.11 2.79 -4.10
N ASN A 232 12.02 1.54 -4.56
CA ASN A 232 12.91 0.46 -4.15
C ASN A 232 13.56 -0.30 -5.32
N LYS A 233 14.83 0.00 -5.63
CA LYS A 233 15.57 -0.64 -6.74
C LYS A 233 15.85 -2.14 -6.51
N LEU A 234 15.88 -2.62 -5.28
CA LEU A 234 16.12 -4.05 -4.99
C LEU A 234 14.98 -4.93 -5.50
N PHE A 235 13.81 -4.33 -5.66
CA PHE A 235 12.60 -4.97 -6.09
C PHE A 235 12.65 -5.54 -7.51
N THR A 236 13.38 -4.87 -8.41
CA THR A 236 13.52 -5.34 -9.79
C THR A 236 14.15 -6.74 -9.83
N ASN A 237 15.08 -7.04 -8.93
CA ASN A 237 15.70 -8.36 -8.86
C ASN A 237 14.72 -9.43 -8.37
N SER A 238 13.91 -9.13 -7.36
CA SER A 238 12.87 -10.06 -6.87
C SER A 238 11.80 -10.34 -7.93
N CYS A 239 11.36 -9.32 -8.66
CA CYS A 239 10.42 -9.49 -9.77
C CYS A 239 11.02 -10.36 -10.89
N ASN A 240 12.29 -10.14 -11.25
CA ASN A 240 12.97 -10.95 -12.27
C ASN A 240 13.11 -12.41 -11.83
N SER A 241 13.43 -12.67 -10.56
CA SER A 241 13.44 -14.03 -9.99
C SER A 241 12.12 -14.76 -10.22
N ILE A 242 11.00 -14.10 -9.91
CA ILE A 242 9.65 -14.65 -10.10
C ILE A 242 9.36 -14.90 -11.58
N ILE A 243 9.71 -13.96 -12.45
CA ILE A 243 9.53 -14.10 -13.90
C ILE A 243 10.32 -15.30 -14.43
N ASP A 244 11.56 -15.48 -13.99
CA ASP A 244 12.39 -16.61 -14.40
C ASP A 244 11.79 -17.94 -13.93
N VAL A 245 11.32 -18.01 -12.68
CA VAL A 245 10.65 -19.20 -12.13
C VAL A 245 9.41 -19.55 -12.95
N ILE A 246 8.54 -18.57 -13.21
CA ILE A 246 7.30 -18.78 -13.99
C ILE A 246 7.64 -19.20 -15.42
N THR A 247 8.56 -18.49 -16.07
CA THR A 247 8.93 -18.76 -17.46
C THR A 247 9.47 -20.18 -17.61
N ASN A 248 10.43 -20.57 -16.75
CA ASN A 248 11.01 -21.90 -16.79
C ASN A 248 9.97 -22.99 -16.50
N TRP A 249 9.08 -22.76 -15.52
CA TRP A 249 8.03 -23.71 -15.20
C TRP A 249 7.04 -23.89 -16.37
N ILE A 250 6.58 -22.80 -16.99
CA ILE A 250 5.65 -22.84 -18.12
C ILE A 250 6.29 -23.54 -19.32
N LEU A 251 7.54 -23.21 -19.67
CA LEU A 251 8.24 -23.86 -20.77
C LEU A 251 8.41 -25.36 -20.52
N HIS A 252 8.75 -25.76 -19.30
CA HIS A 252 8.85 -27.17 -18.93
C HIS A 252 7.49 -27.87 -18.97
N TRP A 253 6.42 -27.21 -18.51
CA TRP A 253 5.07 -27.75 -18.58
C TRP A 253 4.63 -27.96 -20.04
N LEU A 254 4.85 -26.97 -20.90
CA LEU A 254 4.54 -27.05 -22.34
C LEU A 254 5.30 -28.18 -23.02
N TRP A 255 6.60 -28.31 -22.73
CA TRP A 255 7.43 -29.37 -23.32
C TRP A 255 6.97 -30.78 -22.95
N ASN A 256 6.42 -30.97 -21.75
CA ASN A 256 5.99 -32.29 -21.28
C ASN A 256 4.51 -32.59 -21.50
N SER A 257 3.71 -31.58 -21.84
CA SER A 257 2.26 -31.69 -22.01
C SER A 257 1.80 -31.69 -23.48
N LEU A 258 2.71 -31.36 -24.41
CA LEU A 258 2.55 -31.47 -25.86
C LEU A 258 3.16 -32.78 -26.37
#